data_AF-A0A973UXK7-F1
#
_entry.id   AF-A0A973UXK7-F1
#
_cell.length_a   1.000
_cell.length_b   1.000
_cell.length_c   1.000
_cell.angle_alpha   90.00
_cell.angle_beta   90.00
_cell.angle_gamma   90.00
#
_symmetry.space_group_name_H-M   'P 1'
#
loop_
_entity.id
_entity.type
_entity.pdbx_description
1 polymer ?
#
loop_
_entity_poly.entity_id
_entity_poly.type
_entity_poly.pdbx_seq_one_letter_code
_entity_poly.pdbx_strand_id
1 'polypeptide(L)'
;MGLKRSPRRSTILVVTALTSAFFLAGCTSDRTGGASATASATAGAGTTATVSAVPTDVPGNTRAVCVAVRQIVTDGAALFTREITEALQATSSGAGAGDAAVREVKDLLTRWASDLRKQAAVAVDPALKAALTTEADAFERTAARIVTRDDLVAAAGLLASSDVTQAGTVIRQACTAYWAG
;
A
#
# COMPACT_ATOMS: atom_id res chain seq x y z
N MET A 1 12.54 -28.91 53.64
CA MET A 1 12.33 -29.26 52.20
C MET A 1 11.74 -28.02 51.52
N GLY A 2 12.58 -27.27 50.80
CA GLY A 2 12.26 -25.92 50.31
C GLY A 2 11.57 -25.93 48.94
N LEU A 3 10.42 -25.26 48.84
CA LEU A 3 9.69 -25.04 47.60
C LEU A 3 10.37 -23.95 46.76
N LYS A 4 10.98 -24.37 45.65
CA LYS A 4 11.60 -23.50 44.64
C LYS A 4 10.49 -22.87 43.78
N ARG A 5 10.11 -21.61 44.07
CA ARG A 5 9.16 -20.83 43.24
C ARG A 5 9.90 -20.20 42.06
N SER A 6 9.53 -20.60 40.84
CA SER A 6 10.01 -20.00 39.60
C SER A 6 9.34 -18.65 39.34
N PRO A 7 10.07 -17.61 38.89
CA PRO A 7 9.49 -16.32 38.54
C PRO A 7 8.78 -16.40 37.17
N ARG A 8 7.47 -16.10 37.17
CA ARG A 8 6.71 -15.82 35.95
C ARG A 8 7.24 -14.51 35.36
N ARG A 9 7.90 -14.57 34.20
CA ARG A 9 8.22 -13.39 33.40
C ARG A 9 6.92 -12.91 32.75
N SER A 10 6.29 -11.93 33.38
CA SER A 10 5.20 -11.14 32.77
C SER A 10 5.82 -10.26 31.68
N THR A 11 5.69 -10.68 30.43
CA THR A 11 5.97 -9.82 29.27
C THR A 11 4.83 -8.83 29.13
N ILE A 12 5.08 -7.59 29.56
CA ILE A 12 4.17 -6.47 29.33
C ILE A 12 4.20 -6.16 27.83
N LEU A 13 3.12 -6.47 27.12
CA LEU A 13 2.90 -6.01 25.75
C LEU A 13 2.62 -4.50 25.81
N VAL A 14 3.59 -3.71 25.35
CA VAL A 14 3.44 -2.28 25.10
C VAL A 14 2.57 -2.13 23.86
N VAL A 15 1.31 -1.73 24.06
CA VAL A 15 0.41 -1.28 22.99
C VAL A 15 0.86 0.13 22.59
N THR A 16 1.63 0.22 21.51
CA THR A 16 1.96 1.51 20.89
C THR A 16 0.70 2.02 20.19
N ALA A 17 -0.06 2.86 20.88
CA ALA A 17 -1.11 3.65 20.28
C ALA A 17 -0.49 4.59 19.22
N LEU A 18 -0.79 4.36 17.94
CA LEU A 18 -0.50 5.31 16.87
C LEU A 18 -1.40 6.53 17.07
N THR A 19 -0.91 7.49 17.85
CA THR A 19 -1.49 8.82 17.98
C THR A 19 -1.26 9.60 16.69
N SER A 20 -2.39 10.00 16.11
CA SER A 20 -2.55 10.94 15.02
C SER A 20 -1.92 12.29 15.36
N ALA A 21 -0.82 12.63 14.68
CA ALA A 21 -0.31 13.99 14.60
C ALA A 21 0.62 14.14 13.39
N PHE A 22 0.09 14.62 12.27
CA PHE A 22 0.90 15.38 11.32
C PHE A 22 0.10 16.61 10.87
N PHE A 23 0.21 17.64 11.72
CA PHE A 23 -0.07 19.03 11.42
C PHE A 23 1.14 19.64 10.68
N LEU A 24 0.85 20.33 9.58
CA LEU A 24 1.44 21.61 9.13
C LEU A 24 2.93 21.91 9.43
N ALA A 25 3.74 21.92 8.37
CA ALA A 25 4.81 22.91 8.16
C ALA A 25 4.88 23.16 6.64
N GLY A 26 4.55 24.31 6.06
CA GLY A 26 4.66 25.66 6.61
C GLY A 26 6.06 26.20 6.31
N CYS A 27 6.18 26.97 5.23
CA CYS A 27 7.40 27.61 4.76
C CYS A 27 8.14 28.41 5.84
N THR A 28 9.47 28.40 5.80
CA THR A 28 10.30 29.58 6.10
C THR A 28 11.60 29.47 5.33
N SER A 29 11.76 30.39 4.37
CA SER A 29 13.04 30.75 3.78
C SER A 29 13.71 31.74 4.73
N ASP A 30 14.98 31.54 5.09
CA ASP A 30 15.99 32.60 5.23
C ASP A 30 17.37 32.01 5.66
N ARG A 31 18.40 32.17 4.83
CA ARG A 31 19.80 32.49 5.22
C ARG A 31 20.70 32.66 4.00
N THR A 32 20.82 33.91 3.58
CA THR A 32 22.06 34.70 3.38
C THR A 32 23.34 34.01 2.87
N GLY A 33 23.74 34.41 1.64
CA GLY A 33 25.07 35.01 1.41
C GLY A 33 26.13 34.18 0.65
N GLY A 34 26.59 34.70 -0.49
CA GLY A 34 27.93 34.40 -1.04
C GLY A 34 28.01 34.24 -2.55
N ALA A 35 28.37 35.31 -3.27
CA ALA A 35 28.66 35.29 -4.70
C ALA A 35 30.03 34.65 -4.99
N SER A 36 30.11 33.75 -5.99
CA SER A 36 31.12 33.75 -7.07
C SER A 36 30.93 32.53 -7.98
N ALA A 37 30.84 32.83 -9.28
CA ALA A 37 30.79 31.85 -10.34
C ALA A 37 32.16 31.15 -10.51
N THR A 38 32.15 29.83 -10.68
CA THR A 38 33.03 29.10 -11.60
C THR A 38 32.38 27.74 -11.86
N ALA A 39 31.88 27.56 -13.09
CA ALA A 39 31.45 26.28 -13.59
C ALA A 39 32.70 25.46 -13.98
N SER A 40 32.84 24.25 -13.42
CA SER A 40 33.40 23.10 -14.13
C SER A 40 33.25 21.80 -13.33
N ALA A 41 32.61 20.86 -14.02
CA ALA A 41 32.84 19.42 -14.03
C ALA A 41 32.40 18.54 -12.83
N THR A 42 31.58 17.56 -13.17
CA THR A 42 31.81 16.10 -13.01
C THR A 42 30.62 15.37 -12.39
N ALA A 43 30.26 14.28 -13.07
CA ALA A 43 29.24 13.26 -12.81
C ALA A 43 28.77 13.06 -11.36
N GLY A 44 27.46 12.88 -11.21
CA GLY A 44 26.84 12.32 -10.01
C GLY A 44 25.40 11.91 -10.31
N ALA A 45 25.17 10.60 -10.38
CA ALA A 45 23.84 10.02 -10.35
C ALA A 45 23.09 10.53 -9.11
N GLY A 46 21.90 11.06 -9.32
CA GLY A 46 21.10 11.64 -8.25
C GLY A 46 19.76 12.07 -8.81
N THR A 47 18.93 11.09 -9.16
CA THR A 47 17.52 11.30 -9.48
C THR A 47 16.82 11.74 -8.19
N THR A 48 16.98 13.00 -7.81
CA THR A 48 16.13 13.63 -6.81
C THR A 48 14.78 13.77 -7.46
N ALA A 49 13.88 12.82 -7.20
CA ALA A 49 12.48 12.91 -7.54
C ALA A 49 11.90 14.10 -6.80
N THR A 50 11.95 15.28 -7.43
CA THR A 50 11.17 16.43 -7.03
C THR A 50 9.72 15.98 -7.05
N VAL A 51 9.11 15.87 -5.87
CA VAL A 51 7.66 15.66 -5.72
C VAL A 51 7.02 16.87 -6.38
N SER A 52 6.71 16.73 -7.67
CA SER A 52 6.00 17.74 -8.44
C SER A 52 4.63 17.87 -7.79
N ALA A 53 4.33 19.07 -7.30
CA ALA A 53 3.01 19.42 -6.84
C ALA A 53 2.00 19.02 -7.92
N VAL A 54 1.05 18.15 -7.56
CA VAL A 54 -0.01 17.67 -8.44
C VAL A 54 -0.77 18.90 -8.97
N PRO A 55 -0.90 19.08 -10.30
CA PRO A 55 -1.68 20.18 -10.86
C PRO A 55 -3.11 20.18 -10.31
N THR A 56 -3.60 21.34 -9.86
CA THR A 56 -4.97 21.52 -9.34
C THR A 56 -6.06 21.46 -10.43
N ASP A 57 -5.69 21.39 -11.71
CA ASP A 57 -6.59 21.13 -12.81
C ASP A 57 -6.82 19.64 -12.95
N VAL A 58 -7.87 19.15 -12.28
CA VAL A 58 -8.26 17.73 -12.33
C VAL A 58 -8.79 17.41 -13.73
N PRO A 59 -8.10 16.59 -14.54
CA PRO A 59 -8.59 16.23 -15.87
C PRO A 59 -9.90 15.45 -15.76
N GLY A 60 -10.76 15.56 -16.78
CA GLY A 60 -12.19 15.22 -16.74
C GLY A 60 -12.62 13.80 -16.33
N ASN A 61 -11.71 12.89 -16.00
CA ASN A 61 -12.02 11.53 -15.56
C ASN A 61 -11.37 11.09 -14.23
N THR A 62 -10.56 11.92 -13.56
CA THR A 62 -9.91 11.55 -12.28
C THR A 62 -10.94 11.20 -11.21
N ARG A 63 -12.09 11.88 -11.18
CA ARG A 63 -13.21 11.52 -10.28
C ARG A 63 -13.69 10.09 -10.51
N ALA A 64 -13.92 9.71 -11.75
CA ALA A 64 -14.41 8.37 -12.10
C ALA A 64 -13.37 7.30 -11.74
N VAL A 65 -12.09 7.57 -12.02
CA VAL A 65 -10.96 6.71 -11.63
C VAL A 65 -10.90 6.55 -10.11
N CYS A 66 -10.94 7.65 -9.36
CA CYS A 66 -10.86 7.62 -7.91
C CYS A 66 -12.05 6.93 -7.24
N VAL A 67 -13.27 7.05 -7.80
CA VAL A 67 -14.44 6.31 -7.33
C VAL A 67 -14.29 4.82 -7.60
N ALA A 68 -13.87 4.43 -8.80
CA ALA A 68 -13.64 3.03 -9.14
C ALA A 68 -12.53 2.41 -8.28
N VAL A 69 -11.43 3.12 -8.07
CA VAL A 69 -10.33 2.68 -7.21
C VAL A 69 -10.78 2.57 -5.76
N ARG A 70 -11.60 3.50 -5.26
CA ARG A 70 -12.22 3.38 -3.92
C ARG A 70 -13.03 2.10 -3.81
N GLN A 71 -13.90 1.80 -4.77
CA GLN A 71 -14.71 0.58 -4.78
C GLN A 71 -13.85 -0.68 -4.79
N ILE A 72 -12.80 -0.73 -5.64
CA ILE A 72 -11.85 -1.83 -5.69
C ILE A 72 -11.20 -2.05 -4.31
N VAL A 73 -10.80 -0.98 -3.63
CA VAL A 73 -10.14 -1.06 -2.32
C VAL A 73 -11.14 -1.43 -1.21
N THR A 74 -12.33 -0.82 -1.15
CA THR A 74 -13.30 -1.07 -0.07
C THR A 74 -13.93 -2.44 -0.17
N ASP A 75 -14.44 -2.78 -1.36
CA ASP A 75 -15.10 -4.06 -1.60
C ASP A 75 -14.05 -5.17 -1.59
N GLY A 76 -12.86 -4.84 -2.11
CA GLY A 76 -11.74 -5.73 -2.12
C GLY A 76 -11.24 -6.08 -0.70
N ALA A 77 -11.02 -5.08 0.15
CA ALA A 77 -10.55 -5.31 1.52
C ALA A 77 -11.52 -6.19 2.31
N ALA A 78 -12.83 -5.99 2.15
CA ALA A 78 -13.84 -6.83 2.78
C ALA A 78 -13.80 -8.28 2.28
N LEU A 79 -13.72 -8.48 0.96
CA LEU A 79 -13.61 -9.81 0.36
C LEU A 79 -12.33 -10.52 0.77
N PHE A 80 -11.18 -9.86 0.69
CA PHE A 80 -9.89 -10.45 1.07
C PHE A 80 -9.84 -10.81 2.55
N THR A 81 -10.40 -9.95 3.43
CA THR A 81 -10.52 -10.28 4.86
C THR A 81 -11.41 -11.49 5.08
N ARG A 82 -12.54 -11.59 4.37
CA ARG A 82 -13.45 -12.75 4.44
C ARG A 82 -12.72 -14.01 3.99
N GLU A 83 -12.12 -14.00 2.80
CA GLU A 83 -11.45 -15.17 2.22
C GLU A 83 -10.26 -15.64 3.06
N ILE A 84 -9.44 -14.72 3.60
CA ILE A 84 -8.36 -15.10 4.52
C ILE A 84 -8.92 -15.69 5.81
N THR A 85 -9.98 -15.11 6.37
CA THR A 85 -10.58 -15.62 7.60
C THR A 85 -11.19 -17.01 7.39
N GLU A 86 -11.82 -17.25 6.23
CA GLU A 86 -12.30 -18.58 5.83
C GLU A 86 -11.13 -19.55 5.60
N ALA A 87 -10.05 -19.13 4.93
CA ALA A 87 -8.83 -19.92 4.74
C ALA A 87 -8.22 -20.38 6.07
N LEU A 88 -8.16 -19.45 7.04
CA LEU A 88 -7.61 -19.69 8.37
C LEU A 88 -8.53 -20.60 9.19
N GLN A 89 -9.86 -20.42 9.12
CA GLN A 89 -10.80 -21.30 9.83
C GLN A 89 -10.85 -22.72 9.23
N ALA A 90 -10.72 -22.83 7.91
CA ALA A 90 -10.63 -24.09 7.18
C ALA A 90 -9.43 -24.97 7.59
N THR A 91 -8.42 -24.40 8.24
CA THR A 91 -7.31 -25.19 8.83
C THR A 91 -7.79 -26.18 9.89
N SER A 92 -8.91 -25.90 10.55
CA SER A 92 -9.55 -26.82 11.51
C SER A 92 -10.36 -27.94 10.83
N SER A 93 -10.67 -27.81 9.54
CA SER A 93 -11.67 -28.61 8.83
C SER A 93 -11.09 -29.57 7.78
N GLY A 94 -9.78 -29.48 7.48
CA GLY A 94 -9.06 -30.42 6.58
C GLY A 94 -8.35 -29.77 5.38
N ALA A 95 -7.64 -30.60 4.60
CA ALA A 95 -6.75 -30.16 3.52
C ALA A 95 -7.46 -29.57 2.27
N GLY A 96 -8.72 -29.90 2.01
CA GLY A 96 -9.43 -29.41 0.81
C GLY A 96 -9.87 -27.94 0.86
N ALA A 97 -10.27 -27.44 2.03
CA ALA A 97 -10.90 -26.13 2.14
C ALA A 97 -9.92 -24.95 2.03
N GLY A 98 -8.69 -25.08 2.56
CA GLY A 98 -7.69 -24.01 2.40
C GLY A 98 -7.06 -23.95 1.01
N ASP A 99 -7.07 -25.03 0.21
CA ASP A 99 -6.61 -24.98 -1.18
C ASP A 99 -7.62 -24.25 -2.08
N ALA A 100 -8.91 -24.30 -1.74
CA ALA A 100 -9.92 -23.44 -2.34
C ALA A 100 -9.65 -21.97 -2.02
N ALA A 101 -9.44 -21.65 -0.74
CA ALA A 101 -9.20 -20.27 -0.33
C ALA A 101 -7.90 -19.67 -0.92
N VAL A 102 -6.82 -20.46 -1.03
CA VAL A 102 -5.59 -20.07 -1.74
C VAL A 102 -5.89 -19.66 -3.18
N ARG A 103 -6.71 -20.43 -3.90
CA ARG A 103 -7.12 -20.09 -5.27
C ARG A 103 -7.99 -18.85 -5.31
N GLU A 104 -8.96 -18.72 -4.41
CA GLU A 104 -9.87 -17.56 -4.38
C GLU A 104 -9.14 -16.25 -4.10
N VAL A 105 -8.21 -16.23 -3.13
CA VAL A 105 -7.37 -15.06 -2.86
C VAL A 105 -6.49 -14.72 -4.06
N LYS A 106 -5.90 -15.72 -4.72
CA LYS A 106 -5.09 -15.51 -5.92
C LYS A 106 -5.91 -14.88 -7.04
N ASP A 107 -7.08 -15.43 -7.33
CA ASP A 107 -7.99 -14.90 -8.35
C ASP A 107 -8.48 -13.49 -8.01
N LEU A 108 -8.71 -13.21 -6.73
CA LEU A 108 -9.10 -11.88 -6.25
C LEU A 108 -7.99 -10.85 -6.51
N LEU A 109 -6.75 -11.15 -6.13
CA LEU A 109 -5.60 -10.27 -6.35
C LEU A 109 -5.34 -10.03 -7.86
N THR A 110 -5.42 -11.08 -8.68
CA THR A 110 -5.28 -10.95 -10.13
C THR A 110 -6.40 -10.10 -10.75
N ARG A 111 -7.64 -10.23 -10.28
CA ARG A 111 -8.75 -9.38 -10.72
C ARG A 111 -8.52 -7.91 -10.35
N TRP A 112 -8.11 -7.62 -9.12
CA TRP A 112 -7.81 -6.24 -8.73
C TRP A 112 -6.65 -5.64 -9.52
N ALA A 113 -5.59 -6.42 -9.78
CA ALA A 113 -4.52 -5.96 -10.65
C ALA A 113 -5.03 -5.59 -12.04
N SER A 114 -5.88 -6.44 -12.62
CA SER A 114 -6.52 -6.15 -13.91
C SER A 114 -7.34 -4.87 -13.87
N ASP A 115 -8.17 -4.68 -12.85
CA ASP A 115 -9.04 -3.50 -12.73
C ASP A 115 -8.24 -2.22 -12.47
N LEU A 116 -7.21 -2.26 -11.64
CA LEU A 116 -6.28 -1.15 -11.45
C LEU A 116 -5.58 -0.76 -12.77
N ARG A 117 -5.18 -1.73 -13.60
CA ARG A 117 -4.60 -1.42 -14.92
C ARG A 117 -5.60 -0.79 -15.87
N LYS A 118 -6.88 -1.20 -15.84
CA LYS A 118 -7.94 -0.52 -16.62
C LYS A 118 -8.08 0.93 -16.18
N GLN A 119 -8.04 1.19 -14.88
CA GLN A 119 -8.09 2.56 -14.34
C GLN A 119 -6.83 3.36 -14.69
N ALA A 120 -5.64 2.75 -14.61
CA ALA A 120 -4.38 3.37 -15.02
C ALA A 120 -4.39 3.73 -16.52
N ALA A 121 -4.98 2.89 -17.37
CA ALA A 121 -5.06 3.13 -18.81
C ALA A 121 -5.83 4.41 -19.14
N VAL A 122 -6.90 4.69 -18.39
CA VAL A 122 -7.72 5.90 -18.59
C VAL A 122 -7.24 7.09 -17.78
N ALA A 123 -6.49 6.89 -16.69
CA ALA A 123 -5.97 7.99 -15.87
C ALA A 123 -5.12 8.98 -16.69
N VAL A 124 -5.48 10.27 -16.61
CA VAL A 124 -4.78 11.35 -17.30
C VAL A 124 -3.60 11.86 -16.48
N ASP A 125 -3.74 11.88 -15.14
CA ASP A 125 -2.64 12.25 -14.26
C ASP A 125 -1.54 11.18 -14.29
N PRO A 126 -0.29 11.52 -14.67
CA PRO A 126 0.78 10.55 -14.84
C PRO A 126 1.24 9.93 -13.52
N ALA A 127 1.16 10.67 -12.40
CA ALA A 127 1.55 10.15 -11.09
C ALA A 127 0.54 9.10 -10.59
N LEU A 128 -0.75 9.37 -10.74
CA LEU A 128 -1.84 8.42 -10.46
C LEU A 128 -1.72 7.18 -11.34
N LYS A 129 -1.48 7.35 -12.64
CA LYS A 129 -1.28 6.23 -13.58
C LYS A 129 -0.12 5.33 -13.15
N ALA A 130 1.02 5.92 -12.79
CA ALA A 130 2.17 5.18 -12.29
C ALA A 130 1.84 4.43 -10.99
N ALA A 131 1.20 5.10 -10.02
CA ALA A 131 0.83 4.49 -8.76
C ALA A 131 -0.15 3.30 -8.92
N LEU A 132 -1.20 3.46 -9.75
CA LEU A 132 -2.14 2.39 -10.05
C LEU A 132 -1.45 1.18 -10.72
N THR A 133 -0.48 1.44 -11.60
CA THR A 133 0.31 0.39 -12.24
C THR A 133 1.20 -0.33 -11.23
N THR A 134 1.92 0.41 -10.38
CA THR A 134 2.76 -0.16 -9.32
C THR A 134 1.95 -1.03 -8.36
N GLU A 135 0.75 -0.61 -7.98
CA GLU A 135 -0.11 -1.39 -7.09
C GLU A 135 -0.67 -2.63 -7.78
N ALA A 136 -1.06 -2.53 -9.07
CA ALA A 136 -1.43 -3.70 -9.87
C ALA A 136 -0.30 -4.74 -9.95
N ASP A 137 0.94 -4.30 -10.21
CA ASP A 137 2.10 -5.17 -10.28
C ASP A 137 2.42 -5.82 -8.92
N ALA A 138 2.16 -5.11 -7.81
CA ALA A 138 2.31 -5.69 -6.48
C ALA A 138 1.27 -6.78 -6.20
N PHE A 139 0.01 -6.59 -6.62
CA PHE A 139 -1.02 -7.61 -6.50
C PHE A 139 -0.70 -8.86 -7.33
N GLU A 140 -0.21 -8.71 -8.57
CA GLU A 140 0.18 -9.87 -9.37
C GLU A 140 1.39 -10.60 -8.81
N ARG A 141 2.42 -9.88 -8.34
CA ARG A 141 3.58 -10.50 -7.70
C ARG A 141 3.16 -11.27 -6.44
N THR A 142 2.21 -10.73 -5.68
CA THR A 142 1.67 -11.40 -4.50
C THR A 142 0.87 -12.64 -4.90
N ALA A 143 -0.04 -12.52 -5.87
CA ALA A 143 -0.82 -13.63 -6.42
C ALA A 143 0.08 -14.76 -6.97
N ALA A 144 1.19 -14.42 -7.63
CA ALA A 144 2.14 -15.39 -8.15
C ALA A 144 2.92 -16.13 -7.06
N ARG A 145 3.15 -15.48 -5.90
CA ARG A 145 3.85 -16.06 -4.75
C ARG A 145 2.94 -16.92 -3.86
N ILE A 146 1.62 -16.72 -3.93
CA ILE A 146 0.65 -17.54 -3.23
C ILE A 146 0.55 -18.89 -3.95
N VAL A 147 1.19 -19.90 -3.36
CA VAL A 147 1.14 -21.31 -3.82
C VAL A 147 0.51 -22.18 -2.75
N THR A 148 0.77 -21.85 -1.48
CA THR A 148 0.36 -22.62 -0.31
C THR A 148 -0.40 -21.73 0.67
N ARG A 149 -0.98 -22.36 1.70
CA ARG A 149 -1.66 -21.66 2.79
C ARG A 149 -0.71 -20.77 3.61
N ASP A 150 0.53 -21.21 3.83
CA ASP A 150 1.52 -20.42 4.56
C ASP A 150 1.89 -19.15 3.80
N ASP A 151 1.86 -19.21 2.46
CA ASP A 151 2.09 -18.04 1.61
C ASP A 151 0.99 -16.97 1.75
N LEU A 152 -0.25 -17.35 2.12
CA LEU A 152 -1.33 -16.38 2.38
C LEU A 152 -1.01 -15.50 3.60
N VAL A 153 -0.41 -16.08 4.64
CA VAL A 153 0.01 -15.32 5.82
C VAL A 153 1.18 -14.39 5.46
N ALA A 154 2.12 -14.88 4.64
CA ALA A 154 3.23 -14.08 4.14
C ALA A 154 2.78 -12.97 3.16
N ALA A 155 1.70 -13.20 2.40
CA ALA A 155 1.15 -12.25 1.45
C ALA A 155 0.73 -10.92 2.11
N ALA A 156 0.22 -10.97 3.33
CA ALA A 156 -0.08 -9.75 4.10
C ALA A 156 1.16 -8.87 4.30
N GLY A 157 2.34 -9.47 4.51
CA GLY A 157 3.61 -8.76 4.61
C GLY A 157 4.09 -8.18 3.28
N LEU A 158 3.82 -8.85 2.16
CA LEU A 158 4.16 -8.36 0.82
C LEU A 158 3.34 -7.13 0.42
N LEU A 159 2.04 -7.14 0.75
CA LEU A 159 1.15 -6.00 0.54
C LEU A 159 1.49 -4.82 1.46
N ALA A 160 2.16 -5.05 2.58
CA ALA A 160 2.67 -4.01 3.48
C ALA A 160 4.06 -3.48 3.08
N SER A 161 4.58 -3.82 1.91
CA SER A 161 5.88 -3.31 1.44
C SER A 161 5.89 -1.79 1.27
N SER A 162 7.09 -1.18 1.36
CA SER A 162 7.28 0.27 1.22
C SER A 162 6.71 0.80 -0.10
N ASP A 163 6.90 0.06 -1.18
CA ASP A 163 6.48 0.46 -2.52
C ASP A 163 4.96 0.51 -2.64
N VAL A 164 4.26 -0.49 -2.09
CA VAL A 164 2.78 -0.53 -2.04
C VAL A 164 2.25 0.57 -1.13
N THR A 165 2.89 0.77 0.02
CA THR A 165 2.51 1.83 0.97
C THR A 165 2.66 3.22 0.34
N GLN A 166 3.74 3.43 -0.43
CA GLN A 166 3.98 4.67 -1.16
C GLN A 166 2.96 4.84 -2.30
N ALA A 167 2.72 3.81 -3.11
CA ALA A 167 1.71 3.85 -4.17
C ALA A 167 0.31 4.16 -3.62
N GLY A 168 -0.12 3.47 -2.56
CA GLY A 168 -1.38 3.74 -1.89
C GLY A 168 -1.46 5.15 -1.26
N THR A 169 -0.32 5.74 -0.88
CA THR A 169 -0.27 7.14 -0.42
C THR A 169 -0.48 8.12 -1.57
N VAL A 170 0.15 7.88 -2.72
CA VAL A 170 -0.06 8.68 -3.95
C VAL A 170 -1.50 8.59 -4.41
N ILE A 171 -2.08 7.39 -4.47
CA ILE A 171 -3.51 7.18 -4.82
C ILE A 171 -4.40 7.94 -3.85
N ARG A 172 -4.18 7.80 -2.53
CA ARG A 172 -4.97 8.54 -1.53
C ARG A 172 -4.86 10.03 -1.70
N GLN A 173 -3.65 10.57 -1.86
CA GLN A 173 -3.44 12.00 -2.07
C GLN A 173 -4.18 12.50 -3.31
N ALA A 174 -4.02 11.82 -4.45
CA ALA A 174 -4.69 12.14 -5.70
C ALA A 174 -6.23 12.02 -5.60
N CYS A 175 -6.72 11.12 -4.75
CA CYS A 175 -8.15 10.83 -4.60
C CYS A 175 -8.80 11.43 -3.34
N THR A 176 -8.07 12.21 -2.54
CA THR A 176 -8.52 12.68 -1.21
C THR A 176 -9.89 13.39 -1.28
N ALA A 177 -10.08 14.22 -2.31
CA ALA A 177 -11.33 14.96 -2.54
C ALA A 177 -12.55 14.07 -2.83
N TYR A 178 -12.34 12.80 -3.18
CA TYR A 178 -13.38 11.84 -3.54
C TYR A 178 -13.61 10.75 -2.48
N TRP A 179 -12.81 10.74 -1.42
CA TRP A 179 -12.89 9.77 -0.32
C TRP A 179 -13.66 10.29 0.90
N ALA A 180 -13.83 11.60 1.04
CA ALA A 180 -14.52 12.25 2.16
C ALA A 180 -16.06 12.27 2.04
N GLY A 181 -16.64 11.47 1.14
CA GLY A 181 -18.08 11.38 0.87
C GLY A 181 -18.70 10.07 1.33
#